data_AF-A0A529M7X3-F1
#
_entry.id   AF-A0A529M7X3-F1
#
_cell.length_a   1.000
_cell.length_b   1.000
_cell.length_c   1.000
_cell.angle_alpha   90.00
_cell.angle_beta   90.00
_cell.angle_gamma   90.00
#
_symmetry.space_group_name_H-M   'P 1'
#
loop_
_entity.id
_entity.type
_entity.pdbx_description
1 polymer ?
#
loop_
_entity_poly.entity_id
_entity_poly.type
_entity_poly.pdbx_seq_one_letter_code
_entity_poly.pdbx_strand_id
1 'polypeptide(L)'
;MAGLLALSRTIDRINEFIGRWVSWLILLAILVSAGNAVIRKVFDTSSNAWLELQWYLFGAAFMLAAAYTLKQNDHIRIDIVYGMFSRRVQHWIDLLGHLFFLMPFVVLMVVYFV
;
A
#
# COMPACT_ATOMS: atom_id res chain seq x y z
N MET A 1 -16.90 -1.76 25.19
CA MET A 1 -15.62 -1.33 24.58
C MET A 1 -14.67 -2.48 24.25
N ALA A 2 -14.61 -3.56 25.06
CA ALA A 2 -13.71 -4.69 24.79
C ALA A 2 -13.91 -5.38 23.42
N GLY A 3 -15.16 -5.50 22.95
CA GLY A 3 -15.47 -6.11 21.64
C GLY A 3 -14.94 -5.31 20.44
N LEU A 4 -15.07 -3.98 20.46
CA LEU A 4 -14.55 -3.10 19.40
C LEU A 4 -13.02 -3.12 19.35
N LEU A 5 -12.37 -3.18 20.52
CA LEU A 5 -10.91 -3.31 20.62
C LEU A 5 -10.42 -4.68 20.14
N ALA A 6 -11.18 -5.75 20.40
CA ALA A 6 -10.85 -7.09 19.89
C ALA A 6 -10.97 -7.17 18.36
N LEU A 7 -11.98 -6.53 17.77
CA LEU A 7 -12.16 -6.42 16.33
C LEU A 7 -11.00 -5.66 15.67
N SER A 8 -10.64 -4.48 16.20
CA SER A 8 -9.49 -3.71 15.73
C SER A 8 -8.19 -4.52 15.76
N ARG A 9 -7.89 -5.22 16.87
CA ARG A 9 -6.70 -6.08 16.96
C ARG A 9 -6.68 -7.22 15.94
N THR A 10 -7.85 -7.73 15.58
CA THR A 10 -7.97 -8.79 14.57
C THR A 10 -7.64 -8.25 13.18
N ILE A 11 -8.20 -7.09 12.83
CA ILE A 11 -7.91 -6.38 11.58
C ILE A 11 -6.40 -6.05 11.50
N ASP A 12 -5.83 -5.56 12.59
CA ASP A 12 -4.41 -5.22 12.68
C ASP A 12 -3.48 -6.42 12.44
N ARG A 13 -3.85 -7.61 12.94
CA ARG A 13 -3.11 -8.85 12.72
C ARG A 13 -3.22 -9.33 11.27
N ILE A 14 -4.41 -9.23 10.68
CA ILE A 14 -4.63 -9.59 9.28
C ILE A 14 -3.78 -8.68 8.38
N ASN A 15 -3.80 -7.37 8.63
CA ASN A 15 -2.99 -6.40 7.89
C ASN A 15 -1.49 -6.66 8.05
N GLU A 16 -1.02 -6.98 9.26
CA GLU A 16 0.39 -7.38 9.48
C GLU A 16 0.78 -8.65 8.74
N PHE A 17 -0.10 -9.65 8.74
CA PHE A 17 0.15 -10.91 8.04
C PHE A 17 0.25 -10.64 6.54
N ILE A 18 -0.76 -9.99 5.95
CA ILE A 18 -0.78 -9.65 4.52
C ILE A 18 0.44 -8.81 4.16
N GLY A 19 0.73 -7.73 4.88
CA GLY A 19 1.88 -6.85 4.61
C GLY A 19 3.21 -7.60 4.63
N ARG A 20 3.40 -8.53 5.58
CA ARG A 20 4.61 -9.34 5.67
C ARG A 20 4.79 -10.26 4.47
N TRP A 21 3.72 -10.88 3.99
CA TRP A 21 3.79 -11.75 2.80
C TRP A 21 3.93 -10.96 1.51
N VAL A 22 3.27 -9.81 1.42
CA VAL A 22 3.34 -8.92 0.25
C VAL A 22 4.75 -8.35 0.05
N SER A 23 5.53 -8.19 1.12
CA SER A 23 6.94 -7.77 0.98
C SER A 23 7.77 -8.72 0.08
N TRP A 24 7.41 -10.00 0.01
CA TRP A 24 8.03 -10.96 -0.91
C TRP A 24 7.65 -10.72 -2.38
N LEU A 25 6.46 -10.18 -2.66
CA LEU A 25 6.08 -9.79 -4.03
C LEU A 25 6.95 -8.65 -4.54
N ILE A 26 7.36 -7.73 -3.67
CA ILE A 26 8.30 -6.66 -4.02
C ILE A 26 9.67 -7.25 -4.39
N LEU A 27 10.17 -8.19 -3.59
CA LEU A 27 11.41 -8.89 -3.91
C LEU A 27 11.32 -9.60 -5.27
N LEU A 28 10.21 -10.30 -5.53
CA LEU A 28 9.96 -10.95 -6.80
C LEU A 28 9.93 -9.93 -7.96
N ALA A 29 9.25 -8.79 -7.79
CA ALA A 29 9.21 -7.74 -8.79
C ALA A 29 10.60 -7.18 -9.11
N ILE A 30 11.46 -7.00 -8.10
CA ILE A 30 12.85 -6.56 -8.27
C ILE A 30 13.66 -7.60 -9.06
N LEU A 31 13.52 -8.89 -8.74
CA LEU A 31 14.21 -9.96 -9.46
C LEU A 31 13.76 -10.04 -10.93
N VAL A 32 12.46 -9.94 -11.20
CA VAL A 32 11.91 -9.88 -12.56
C VAL A 32 12.43 -8.65 -13.30
N SER A 33 12.52 -7.50 -12.64
CA SER A 33 13.05 -6.26 -13.22
C SER A 33 14.54 -6.34 -13.55
N ALA A 34 15.35 -6.83 -12.61
CA ALA A 34 16.77 -7.06 -12.83
C ALA A 34 17.02 -8.10 -13.93
N GLY A 35 16.28 -9.21 -13.93
CA GLY A 35 16.36 -10.24 -14.96
C GLY A 35 16.03 -9.69 -16.35
N ASN A 36 14.94 -8.93 -16.48
CA ASN A 36 14.58 -8.29 -17.74
C ASN A 36 15.65 -7.30 -18.21
N ALA A 37 16.24 -6.51 -17.30
CA ALA A 37 17.31 -5.57 -17.64
C ALA A 37 18.59 -6.27 -18.15
N VAL A 38 18.98 -7.37 -17.50
CA VAL A 38 20.14 -8.18 -17.93
C VAL A 38 19.88 -8.82 -19.28
N ILE A 39 18.71 -9.43 -19.48
CA ILE A 39 18.34 -10.07 -20.75
C ILE A 39 18.36 -9.05 -21.89
N ARG A 40 17.75 -7.88 -21.67
CA ARG A 40 17.72 -6.81 -22.66
C ARG A 40 19.12 -6.28 -22.98
N LYS A 41 20.04 -6.27 -22.01
CA LYS A 41 21.40 -5.74 -22.22
C LYS A 41 22.35 -6.76 -22.86
N VAL A 42 22.22 -8.04 -22.53
CA VAL A 42 23.14 -9.10 -22.99
C VAL A 42 22.65 -9.75 -24.28
N PHE A 43 21.34 -9.99 -24.40
CA PHE A 43 20.75 -10.72 -25.51
C PHE A 43 19.99 -9.82 -26.50
N ASP A 44 19.92 -8.51 -26.24
CA ASP A 44 19.20 -7.49 -27.02
C ASP A 44 17.74 -7.87 -27.35
N THR A 45 17.17 -8.78 -26.56
CA THR A 45 15.80 -9.26 -26.72
C THR A 45 14.94 -8.61 -25.63
N SER A 46 13.83 -8.03 -26.05
CA SER A 46 12.88 -7.36 -25.17
C SER A 46 11.48 -7.87 -25.50
N SER A 47 10.77 -8.35 -24.50
CA SER A 47 9.37 -8.76 -24.64
C SER A 47 8.50 -7.96 -23.69
N ASN A 48 7.36 -7.48 -24.19
CA ASN A 48 6.40 -6.69 -23.42
C ASN A 48 5.83 -7.47 -22.23
N ALA A 49 5.77 -8.81 -22.31
CA ALA A 49 5.27 -9.64 -21.22
C ALA A 49 6.06 -9.46 -19.91
N TRP A 50 7.38 -9.26 -20.00
CA TRP A 50 8.21 -9.01 -18.81
C TRP A 50 7.94 -7.65 -18.17
N LEU A 51 7.60 -6.64 -18.98
CA LEU A 51 7.25 -5.31 -18.50
C LEU A 51 5.85 -5.33 -17.87
N GLU A 52 4.87 -5.95 -18.52
CA GLU A 52 3.51 -6.10 -17.98
C GLU A 52 3.52 -6.87 -16.66
N LEU A 53 4.29 -7.96 -16.57
CA LEU A 53 4.43 -8.71 -15.32
C LEU A 53 4.96 -7.83 -14.17
N GLN A 54 5.95 -6.97 -14.44
CA GLN A 54 6.47 -6.04 -13.42
C GLN A 54 5.41 -5.05 -12.97
N TRP A 55 4.63 -4.51 -13.90
CA TRP A 55 3.55 -3.59 -13.59
C TRP A 55 2.46 -4.24 -12.73
N TYR A 56 2.05 -5.46 -13.05
CA TYR A 56 1.05 -6.19 -12.27
C TYR A 56 1.59 -6.58 -10.88
N LEU A 57 2.83 -7.06 -10.78
CA LEU A 57 3.45 -7.39 -9.49
C LEU A 57 3.59 -6.15 -8.60
N PHE A 58 4.00 -5.02 -9.17
CA PHE A 58 4.14 -3.77 -8.43
C PHE A 58 2.77 -3.23 -7.99
N GLY A 59 1.76 -3.25 -8.88
CA GLY A 59 0.40 -2.85 -8.56
C GLY A 59 -0.22 -3.71 -7.46
N ALA A 60 -0.08 -5.03 -7.56
CA ALA A 60 -0.54 -5.96 -6.52
C ALA A 60 0.17 -5.71 -5.19
N ALA A 61 1.50 -5.52 -5.22
CA ALA A 61 2.26 -5.24 -4.00
C ALA A 61 1.82 -3.93 -3.34
N PHE A 62 1.64 -2.87 -4.12
CA PHE A 62 1.23 -1.56 -3.59
C PHE A 62 -0.18 -1.60 -2.99
N MET A 63 -1.15 -2.18 -3.72
CA MET A 63 -2.54 -2.26 -3.27
C MET A 63 -2.70 -3.11 -2.02
N LEU A 64 -2.02 -4.27 -1.95
CA LEU A 64 -2.09 -5.15 -0.78
C LEU A 64 -1.30 -4.62 0.42
N ALA A 65 -0.24 -3.85 0.20
CA ALA A 65 0.53 -3.20 1.27
C ALA A 65 -0.04 -1.85 1.73
N ALA A 66 -0.99 -1.26 0.99
CA ALA A 66 -1.57 0.05 1.32
C ALA A 66 -2.20 0.08 2.72
N ALA A 67 -2.98 -0.94 3.09
CA ALA A 67 -3.59 -1.02 4.42
C ALA A 67 -2.54 -1.16 5.54
N TYR A 68 -1.46 -1.91 5.28
CA TYR A 68 -0.36 -2.11 6.22
C TYR A 68 0.45 -0.82 6.42
N THR A 69 0.80 -0.13 5.34
CA THR A 69 1.54 1.14 5.40
C THR A 69 0.71 2.27 6.01
N LEU A 70 -0.62 2.26 5.83
CA LEU A 70 -1.51 3.19 6.51
C LEU A 70 -1.53 2.95 8.03
N LYS A 71 -1.62 1.68 8.45
CA LYS A 71 -1.52 1.31 9.87
C LYS A 71 -0.21 1.80 10.50
N GLN A 72 0.89 1.70 9.77
CA GLN A 72 2.20 2.13 10.24
C GLN A 72 2.38 3.66 10.26
N ASN A 73 1.43 4.42 9.67
CA ASN A 73 1.53 5.87 9.45
C ASN A 73 2.75 6.27 8.60
N ASP A 74 3.25 5.37 7.77
CA ASP A 74 4.42 5.59 6.89
C ASP A 74 4.01 6.15 5.51
N HIS A 75 2.74 6.53 5.33
CA HIS A 75 2.33 7.24 4.13
C HIS A 75 3.01 8.61 4.06
N ILE A 76 3.58 8.92 2.90
CA ILE A 76 4.24 10.20 2.65
C ILE A 76 3.22 11.32 2.88
N ARG A 77 3.41 12.06 3.97
CA ARG A 77 2.56 13.18 4.36
C ARG A 77 3.40 14.43 4.50
N ILE A 78 2.78 15.59 4.30
CA ILE A 78 3.46 16.88 4.45
C ILE A 78 3.57 17.18 5.94
N ASP A 79 4.63 16.67 6.56
CA ASP A 79 4.84 16.74 8.02
C ASP A 79 5.07 18.15 8.57
N ILE A 80 5.50 19.10 7.73
CA ILE A 80 5.84 20.46 8.18
C ILE A 80 4.62 21.17 8.77
N VAL A 81 3.47 21.09 8.11
CA VAL A 81 2.24 21.74 8.57
C VAL A 81 1.55 20.93 9.65
N TYR A 82 1.50 19.61 9.48
CA TYR A 82 0.88 18.70 10.45
C TYR A 82 1.60 18.70 11.81
N GLY A 83 2.94 18.76 11.80
CA GLY A 83 3.77 18.78 13.00
C GLY A 83 3.67 20.08 13.83
N MET A 84 3.19 21.18 13.25
CA MET A 84 2.97 22.44 13.97
C MET A 84 1.67 22.45 14.81
N PHE A 85 0.74 21.52 14.56
CA PHE A 85 -0.52 21.46 15.27
C PHE A 85 -0.47 20.56 16.51
N SER A 86 -1.36 20.81 17.48
CA SER A 86 -1.50 19.95 18.67
C SER A 86 -2.01 18.56 18.30
N ARG A 87 -1.68 17.54 19.12
CA ARG A 87 -2.13 16.14 18.91
C ARG A 87 -3.64 15.99 18.71
N ARG A 88 -4.46 16.84 19.34
CA ARG A 88 -5.92 16.82 19.16
C ARG A 88 -6.32 17.24 17.75
N VAL A 89 -5.70 18.30 17.23
CA VAL A 89 -5.98 18.81 15.88
C VAL A 89 -5.49 17.81 14.83
N GLN A 90 -4.32 17.20 15.05
CA GLN A 90 -3.80 16.11 14.21
C GLN A 90 -4.80 14.95 14.06
N HIS A 91 -5.34 14.43 15.17
CA HIS A 91 -6.35 13.36 15.11
C HIS A 91 -7.65 13.79 14.42
N TRP A 92 -8.06 15.05 14.55
CA TRP A 92 -9.22 15.58 13.83
C TRP A 92 -8.97 15.68 12.32
N ILE A 93 -7.78 16.16 11.92
CA ILE A 93 -7.37 16.21 10.52
C ILE A 93 -7.35 14.80 9.92
N ASP A 94 -6.77 13.83 10.63
CA ASP A 94 -6.76 12.44 10.17
C ASP A 94 -8.18 11.90 10.06
N LEU A 95 -9.02 12.09 11.09
CA LEU A 95 -10.40 11.58 11.07
C LEU A 95 -11.21 12.16 9.89
N LEU A 96 -11.14 13.47 9.68
CA LEU A 96 -11.82 14.13 8.57
C LEU A 96 -11.23 13.69 7.22
N GLY A 97 -9.90 13.59 7.13
CA GLY A 97 -9.19 13.09 5.95
C GLY A 97 -9.64 11.68 5.55
N HIS A 98 -9.68 10.78 6.53
CA HIS A 98 -10.12 9.41 6.33
C HIS A 98 -11.60 9.35 5.96
N LEU A 99 -12.46 10.13 6.61
CA LEU A 99 -13.91 10.08 6.38
C LEU A 99 -14.33 10.68 5.03
N PHE A 100 -13.73 11.80 4.62
CA PHE A 100 -14.16 12.54 3.43
C PHE A 100 -13.36 12.22 2.17
N PHE A 101 -12.14 11.72 2.29
CA PHE A 101 -11.30 11.42 1.12
C PHE A 101 -11.02 9.92 1.00
N LEU A 102 -10.50 9.29 2.05
CA LEU A 102 -10.10 7.88 1.98
C LEU A 102 -11.31 6.94 1.87
N MET A 103 -12.34 7.12 2.71
CA MET A 103 -13.53 6.26 2.73
C MET A 103 -14.31 6.31 1.40
N PRO A 104 -14.64 7.48 0.82
CA PRO A 104 -15.30 7.53 -0.48
C PRO A 104 -14.47 6.90 -1.60
N PHE A 105 -13.15 7.09 -1.58
CA PHE A 105 -12.25 6.46 -2.54
C PHE A 105 -12.28 4.92 -2.43
N VAL A 106 -12.18 4.39 -1.21
CA VAL A 106 -12.26 2.94 -0.96
C VAL A 106 -13.62 2.38 -1.40
N VAL A 107 -14.71 3.06 -1.08
CA VAL A 107 -16.06 2.66 -1.52
C VAL A 107 -16.15 2.63 -3.04
N LEU A 108 -15.63 3.66 -3.73
CA LEU A 108 -15.63 3.72 -5.18
C LEU A 108 -14.83 2.55 -5.78
N MET A 109 -13.65 2.26 -5.24
CA MET A 109 -12.85 1.11 -5.68
C MET A 109 -13.60 -0.21 -5.48
N VAL A 110 -14.27 -0.42 -4.35
CA VAL A 110 -15.00 -1.67 -4.07
C VAL A 110 -16.25 -1.83 -4.95
N VAL A 111 -16.96 -0.74 -5.26
CA VAL A 111 -18.21 -0.81 -6.02
C VAL A 111 -17.98 -0.87 -7.54
N TYR A 112 -16.94 -0.19 -8.04
CA TYR A 112 -16.74 -0.02 -9.49
C TYR A 112 -15.58 -0.83 -10.07
N PHE A 113 -14.58 -1.21 -9.26
CA PHE A 113 -13.36 -1.87 -9.75
C PHE A 113 -13.21 -3.34 -9.33
N VAL A 114 -14.01 -3.82 -8.36
CA VAL A 114 -14.10 -5.25 -7.97
C VAL A 114 -15.36 -5.85 -8.61
#